data_AF-A0A670I6J9-F1
#
_entry.id   AF-A0A670I6J9-F1
#
_cell.length_a   1.000
_cell.length_b   1.000
_cell.length_c   1.000
_cell.angle_alpha   90.00
_cell.angle_beta   90.00
_cell.angle_gamma   90.00
#
_symmetry.space_group_name_H-M   'P 1'
#
loop_
_entity.id
_entity.type
_entity.pdbx_description
1 polymer ?
#
loop_
_entity_poly.entity_id
_entity_poly.type
_entity_poly.pdbx_seq_one_letter_code
_entity_poly.pdbx_strand_id
1 'polypeptide(L)'
;AGGSFPPSPHAGMAAPAESVPAFQFRPRLDPPDWRRLSAVDVERVAAEVDVAALQEHLAHVAFCDAGRERCPRCQAPADPLLLRLLRLAQLSLEYLLHCQDYLSAQLRATQELLRAADAHRDLLAKDVARGAQEARLLREECKRRKKIIGTQQMMLQAGAACHQCQFCDKAFMNYSFLHSHLQRRHKKFLLIDQKQKVQTGQLQEEINKLKEQLQLTRSQLEAEQHAHMVKLSKVGHTL
;
A
#
# COMPACT_ATOMS: atom_id res chain seq x y z
N ALA A 1 24.21 -14.70 6.25
CA ALA A 1 23.12 -13.89 5.66
C ALA A 1 21.89 -14.02 6.56
N GLY A 2 21.78 -13.16 7.57
CA GLY A 2 20.64 -13.11 8.48
C GLY A 2 19.81 -11.87 8.15
N GLY A 3 18.60 -12.07 7.65
CA GLY A 3 17.67 -11.00 7.31
C GLY A 3 16.93 -10.53 8.56
N SER A 4 17.23 -9.32 9.02
CA SER A 4 16.46 -8.62 10.05
C SER A 4 15.22 -8.00 9.40
N PHE A 5 14.03 -8.50 9.74
CA PHE A 5 12.76 -7.83 9.41
C PHE A 5 12.53 -6.66 10.37
N PRO A 6 12.01 -5.51 9.90
CA PRO A 6 11.59 -4.44 10.78
C PRO A 6 10.29 -4.82 11.52
N PRO A 7 10.08 -4.38 12.77
CA PRO A 7 8.87 -4.67 13.51
C PRO A 7 7.68 -3.85 12.96
N SER A 8 6.53 -4.50 12.81
CA SER A 8 5.26 -3.89 12.39
C SER A 8 4.77 -2.82 13.40
N PRO A 9 4.25 -1.67 12.93
CA PRO A 9 3.65 -0.66 13.79
C PRO A 9 2.16 -0.95 13.96
N HIS A 10 1.83 -2.03 14.67
CA HIS A 10 0.48 -2.25 15.18
C HIS A 10 0.50 -2.27 16.71
N ALA A 11 1.12 -1.24 17.30
CA ALA A 11 0.79 -0.78 18.63
C ALA A 11 -0.24 0.36 18.48
N GLY A 12 -1.45 0.00 18.02
CA GLY A 12 -2.58 0.92 18.05
C GLY A 12 -3.08 0.98 19.48
N MET A 13 -2.98 2.17 20.10
CA MET A 13 -3.43 2.47 21.46
C MET A 13 -4.72 1.74 21.82
N ALA A 14 -4.61 0.74 22.71
CA ALA A 14 -5.72 0.40 23.57
C ALA A 14 -5.94 1.65 24.44
N ALA A 15 -7.00 2.40 24.15
CA ALA A 15 -7.52 3.37 25.10
C ALA A 15 -7.67 2.66 26.45
N PRO A 16 -7.37 3.32 27.58
CA PRO A 16 -7.60 2.70 28.87
C PRO A 16 -9.10 2.47 28.97
N ALA A 17 -9.54 1.21 28.83
CA ALA A 17 -10.85 0.82 29.28
C ALA A 17 -10.93 1.28 30.74
N GLU A 18 -11.92 2.10 31.08
CA GLU A 18 -12.16 2.51 32.46
C GLU A 18 -12.24 1.22 33.29
N SER A 19 -11.14 0.91 33.98
CA SER A 19 -11.02 -0.37 34.66
C SER A 19 -11.90 -0.28 35.88
N VAL A 20 -13.03 -0.97 35.84
CA VAL A 20 -13.91 -1.11 37.00
C VAL A 20 -13.04 -1.61 38.16
N PRO A 21 -13.06 -0.90 39.31
CA PRO A 21 -12.19 -1.26 40.43
C PRO A 21 -12.48 -2.67 40.93
N ALA A 22 -11.45 -3.34 41.45
CA ALA A 22 -11.56 -4.70 41.96
C ALA A 22 -12.64 -4.78 43.05
N PHE A 23 -13.47 -5.83 42.99
CA PHE A 23 -14.56 -6.04 43.94
C PHE A 23 -14.06 -6.24 45.37
N GLN A 24 -14.64 -5.48 46.30
CA GLN A 24 -14.43 -5.66 47.73
C GLN A 24 -15.73 -5.35 48.47
N PHE A 25 -16.08 -6.19 49.43
CA PHE A 25 -17.23 -5.95 50.29
C PHE A 25 -17.01 -4.71 51.15
N ARG A 26 -18.04 -3.87 51.23
CA ARG A 26 -18.02 -2.65 52.04
C ARG A 26 -18.48 -2.92 53.47
N PRO A 27 -17.94 -2.19 54.47
CA PRO A 27 -18.48 -2.23 55.83
C PRO A 27 -19.92 -1.67 55.82
N ARG A 28 -20.82 -2.33 56.56
CA ARG A 28 -22.19 -1.88 56.78
C ARG A 28 -22.26 -1.19 58.13
N LEU A 29 -22.54 0.11 58.12
CA LEU A 29 -22.52 0.95 59.33
C LEU A 29 -23.90 1.53 59.66
N ASP A 30 -24.72 1.75 58.63
CA ASP A 30 -26.01 2.40 58.79
C ASP A 30 -27.09 1.40 59.22
N PRO A 31 -27.86 1.67 60.28
CA PRO A 31 -28.93 0.78 60.70
C PRO A 31 -30.06 0.71 59.66
N PRO A 32 -30.89 -0.35 59.67
CA PRO A 32 -32.04 -0.43 58.78
C PRO A 32 -33.07 0.67 59.08
N ASP A 33 -33.44 1.45 58.06
CA ASP A 33 -34.60 2.32 58.08
C ASP A 33 -35.90 1.50 58.04
N TRP A 34 -36.36 1.09 59.22
CA TRP A 34 -37.59 0.33 59.39
C TRP A 34 -38.84 1.05 58.92
N ARG A 35 -38.87 2.39 58.96
CA ARG A 35 -40.04 3.15 58.50
C ARG A 35 -40.18 3.00 57.01
N ARG A 36 -39.09 3.24 56.26
CA ARG A 36 -39.09 3.07 54.80
C ARG A 36 -39.39 1.63 54.39
N LEU A 37 -38.77 0.65 55.05
CA LEU A 37 -39.01 -0.76 54.74
C LEU A 37 -40.46 -1.19 55.02
N SER A 38 -41.07 -0.68 56.09
CA SER A 38 -42.46 -1.00 56.45
C SER A 38 -43.51 -0.42 55.49
N ALA A 39 -43.15 0.61 54.72
CA ALA A 39 -44.04 1.22 53.74
C ALA A 39 -44.12 0.41 52.43
N VAL A 40 -43.22 -0.57 52.24
CA VAL A 40 -43.18 -1.42 51.05
C VAL A 40 -44.13 -2.59 51.21
N ASP A 41 -45.09 -2.69 50.30
CA ASP A 41 -45.95 -3.87 50.17
C ASP A 41 -45.23 -4.94 49.33
N VAL A 42 -44.59 -5.90 50.02
CA VAL A 42 -43.77 -6.95 49.39
C VAL A 42 -44.61 -7.89 48.52
N GLU A 43 -45.86 -8.17 48.92
CA GLU A 43 -46.75 -9.05 48.16
C GLU A 43 -47.16 -8.39 46.85
N ARG A 44 -47.47 -7.09 46.88
CA ARG A 44 -47.75 -6.33 45.65
C ARG A 44 -46.52 -6.26 44.75
N VAL A 45 -45.35 -5.95 45.30
CA VAL A 45 -44.08 -5.91 44.52
C VAL A 45 -43.84 -7.24 43.81
N ALA A 46 -44.10 -8.38 44.47
CA ALA A 46 -43.95 -9.69 43.87
C ALA A 46 -45.03 -9.99 42.81
N ALA A 47 -46.30 -9.67 43.09
CA ALA A 47 -47.41 -9.94 42.18
C ALA A 47 -47.36 -9.10 40.90
N GLU A 48 -46.94 -7.84 41.01
CA GLU A 48 -46.90 -6.87 39.91
C GLU A 48 -45.52 -6.75 39.26
N VAL A 49 -44.49 -7.38 39.85
CA VAL A 49 -43.09 -7.24 39.42
C VAL A 49 -42.68 -5.77 39.39
N ASP A 50 -42.97 -5.05 40.48
CA ASP A 50 -42.65 -3.62 40.61
C ASP A 50 -41.14 -3.42 40.82
N VAL A 51 -40.39 -3.48 39.72
CA VAL A 51 -38.94 -3.29 39.70
C VAL A 51 -38.55 -1.90 40.20
N ALA A 52 -39.40 -0.88 40.00
CA ALA A 52 -39.09 0.48 40.42
C ALA A 52 -39.05 0.58 41.95
N ALA A 53 -40.07 0.05 42.63
CA ALA A 53 -40.09 -0.03 44.09
C ALA A 53 -38.92 -0.85 44.63
N LEU A 54 -38.58 -1.97 43.99
CA LEU A 54 -37.42 -2.78 44.38
C LEU A 54 -36.11 -2.00 44.24
N GLN A 55 -35.93 -1.30 43.11
CA GLN A 55 -34.72 -0.52 42.81
C GLN A 55 -34.50 0.62 43.81
N GLU A 56 -35.57 1.26 44.27
CA GLU A 56 -35.50 2.33 45.27
C GLU A 56 -34.91 1.84 46.61
N HIS A 57 -35.22 0.60 46.99
CA HIS A 57 -34.82 0.01 48.27
C HIS A 57 -33.54 -0.83 48.17
N LEU A 58 -33.13 -1.22 46.95
CA LEU A 58 -32.06 -2.17 46.69
C LEU A 58 -30.74 -1.79 47.37
N ALA A 59 -30.31 -0.54 47.22
CA ALA A 59 -29.07 -0.05 47.85
C ALA A 59 -29.16 -0.12 49.38
N HIS A 60 -30.27 0.36 49.96
CA HIS A 60 -30.44 0.36 51.41
C HIS A 60 -30.43 -1.05 51.99
N VAL A 61 -31.19 -1.98 51.40
CA VAL A 61 -31.24 -3.38 51.84
C VAL A 61 -29.88 -4.07 51.68
N ALA A 62 -29.18 -3.83 50.58
CA ALA A 62 -27.86 -4.40 50.35
C ALA A 62 -26.83 -3.91 51.37
N PHE A 63 -26.87 -2.64 51.79
CA PHE A 63 -25.76 -2.00 52.52
C PHE A 63 -26.03 -1.67 54.01
N CYS A 64 -27.24 -1.85 54.55
CA CYS A 64 -27.53 -1.60 55.97
C CYS A 64 -26.98 -2.68 56.94
N ASP A 65 -26.68 -2.32 58.19
CA ASP A 65 -26.27 -3.25 59.26
C ASP A 65 -27.48 -3.87 59.96
N ALA A 66 -28.05 -4.91 59.35
CA ALA A 66 -29.12 -5.69 59.96
C ALA A 66 -28.60 -6.78 60.92
N GLY A 67 -27.27 -6.89 61.14
CA GLY A 67 -26.66 -7.98 61.91
C GLY A 67 -26.82 -7.86 63.42
N ARG A 68 -27.29 -6.72 63.91
CA ARG A 68 -27.40 -6.37 65.34
C ARG A 68 -28.83 -6.17 65.81
N GLU A 69 -29.79 -6.59 65.00
CA GLU A 69 -31.20 -6.33 65.26
C GLU A 69 -31.72 -7.06 66.50
N ARG A 70 -32.57 -6.35 67.23
CA ARG A 70 -33.15 -6.80 68.50
C ARG A 70 -34.66 -6.65 68.45
N CYS A 71 -35.35 -7.54 69.16
CA CYS A 71 -36.79 -7.45 69.32
C CYS A 71 -37.17 -6.11 69.98
N PRO A 72 -38.04 -5.28 69.37
CA PRO A 72 -38.46 -4.01 69.94
C PRO A 72 -39.16 -4.12 71.31
N ARG A 73 -39.72 -5.31 71.63
CA ARG A 73 -40.50 -5.54 72.86
C ARG A 73 -39.67 -6.07 74.02
N CYS A 74 -38.78 -7.04 73.79
CA CYS A 74 -38.02 -7.70 74.85
C CYS A 74 -36.50 -7.51 74.74
N GLN A 75 -36.01 -6.80 73.72
CA GLN A 75 -34.59 -6.57 73.43
C GLN A 75 -33.72 -7.82 73.21
N ALA A 76 -34.34 -9.00 73.14
CA ALA A 76 -33.66 -10.23 72.75
C ALA A 76 -33.08 -10.08 71.33
N PRO A 77 -31.88 -10.62 71.06
CA PRO A 77 -31.33 -10.62 69.72
C PRO A 77 -32.26 -11.39 68.77
N ALA A 78 -32.29 -10.96 67.51
CA ALA A 78 -32.95 -11.74 66.46
C ALA A 78 -32.30 -13.12 66.30
N ASP A 79 -33.03 -14.06 65.70
CA ASP A 79 -32.56 -15.42 65.46
C ASP A 79 -31.22 -15.41 64.69
N PRO A 80 -30.15 -16.01 65.22
CA PRO A 80 -28.84 -16.03 64.57
C PRO A 80 -28.82 -16.65 63.17
N LEU A 81 -29.67 -17.64 62.89
CA LEU A 81 -29.77 -18.27 61.56
C LEU A 81 -30.41 -17.31 60.55
N LEU A 82 -31.48 -16.59 60.94
CA LEU A 82 -32.10 -15.57 60.09
C LEU A 82 -31.14 -14.41 59.81
N LEU A 83 -30.38 -13.97 60.82
CA LEU A 83 -29.34 -12.95 60.64
C LEU A 83 -28.23 -13.40 59.68
N ARG A 84 -27.80 -14.67 59.75
CA ARG A 84 -26.84 -15.24 58.79
C ARG A 84 -27.41 -15.33 57.38
N LEU A 85 -28.66 -15.78 57.24
CA LEU A 85 -29.33 -15.85 55.94
C LEU A 85 -29.44 -14.47 55.30
N LEU A 86 -29.89 -13.47 56.07
CA LEU A 86 -29.97 -12.09 55.62
C LEU A 86 -28.59 -11.55 55.25
N ARG A 87 -27.56 -11.82 56.07
CA ARG A 87 -26.20 -11.38 55.77
C ARG A 87 -25.68 -11.98 54.47
N LEU A 88 -25.92 -13.27 54.22
CA LEU A 88 -25.58 -13.91 52.96
C LEU A 88 -26.34 -13.27 51.80
N ALA A 89 -27.65 -13.03 51.94
CA ALA A 89 -28.45 -12.35 50.93
C ALA A 89 -27.90 -10.95 50.60
N GLN A 90 -27.53 -10.15 51.61
CA GLN A 90 -26.92 -8.83 51.40
C GLN A 90 -25.58 -8.91 50.67
N LEU A 91 -24.71 -9.88 51.01
CA LEU A 91 -23.43 -10.08 50.31
C LEU A 91 -23.67 -10.52 48.86
N SER A 92 -24.63 -11.40 48.62
CA SER A 92 -25.04 -11.80 47.26
C SER A 92 -25.55 -10.59 46.47
N LEU A 93 -26.41 -9.76 47.06
CA LEU A 93 -26.93 -8.53 46.41
C LEU A 93 -25.80 -7.55 46.07
N GLU A 94 -24.87 -7.31 46.99
CA GLU A 94 -23.72 -6.43 46.75
C GLU A 94 -22.83 -6.94 45.61
N TYR A 95 -22.58 -8.25 45.55
CA TYR A 95 -21.84 -8.84 44.44
C TYR A 95 -22.60 -8.73 43.12
N LEU A 96 -23.92 -8.96 43.12
CA LEU A 96 -24.75 -8.83 41.93
C LEU A 96 -24.81 -7.39 41.41
N LEU A 97 -24.89 -6.40 42.31
CA LEU A 97 -24.79 -4.98 41.95
C LEU A 97 -23.44 -4.67 41.29
N HIS A 98 -22.33 -5.15 41.86
CA HIS A 98 -21.03 -5.01 41.24
C HIS A 98 -20.97 -5.66 39.85
N CYS A 99 -21.49 -6.87 39.70
CA CYS A 99 -21.57 -7.55 38.40
C CYS A 99 -22.40 -6.74 37.39
N GLN A 100 -23.52 -6.14 37.82
CA GLN A 100 -24.33 -5.28 36.96
C GLN A 100 -23.53 -4.07 36.48
N ASP A 101 -22.85 -3.36 37.38
CA ASP A 101 -22.02 -2.20 37.04
C ASP A 101 -20.86 -2.60 36.12
N TYR A 102 -20.18 -3.72 36.43
CA TYR A 102 -19.09 -4.25 35.64
C TYR A 102 -19.52 -4.60 34.22
N LEU A 103 -20.59 -5.37 34.08
CA LEU A 103 -21.12 -5.77 32.77
C LEU A 103 -21.64 -4.56 31.99
N SER A 104 -22.27 -3.59 32.67
CA SER A 104 -22.75 -2.36 32.05
C SER A 104 -21.59 -1.51 31.51
N ALA A 105 -20.51 -1.35 32.28
CA ALA A 105 -19.31 -0.65 31.86
C ALA A 105 -18.65 -1.35 30.66
N GLN A 106 -18.48 -2.67 30.73
CA GLN A 106 -17.89 -3.46 29.65
C GLN A 106 -18.74 -3.42 28.36
N LEU A 107 -20.06 -3.45 28.49
CA LEU A 107 -20.96 -3.30 27.35
C LEU A 107 -20.80 -1.93 26.69
N ARG A 108 -20.76 -0.85 27.48
CA ARG A 108 -20.56 0.51 26.97
C ARG A 108 -19.21 0.64 26.25
N ALA A 109 -18.13 0.20 26.86
CA ALA A 109 -16.80 0.23 26.27
C ALA A 109 -16.73 -0.55 24.95
N THR A 110 -17.32 -1.75 24.91
CA THR A 110 -17.37 -2.56 23.68
C THR A 110 -18.21 -1.89 22.59
N GLN A 111 -19.34 -1.29 22.95
CA GLN A 111 -20.18 -0.55 21.99
C GLN A 111 -19.46 0.69 21.44
N GLU A 112 -18.68 1.40 22.25
CA GLU A 112 -17.87 2.54 21.80
C GLU A 112 -16.78 2.11 20.82
N LEU A 113 -16.07 1.02 21.12
CA LEU A 113 -15.09 0.43 20.21
C LEU A 113 -15.73 0.01 18.88
N LEU A 114 -16.92 -0.60 18.93
CA LEU A 114 -17.66 -0.96 17.72
C LEU A 114 -18.03 0.27 16.90
N ARG A 115 -18.57 1.32 17.51
CA ARG A 115 -18.91 2.58 16.83
C ARG A 115 -17.68 3.22 16.18
N ALA A 116 -16.54 3.21 16.85
CA ALA A 116 -15.29 3.73 16.31
C ALA A 116 -14.80 2.89 15.10
N ALA A 117 -14.89 1.56 15.19
CA ALA A 117 -14.54 0.66 14.10
C ALA A 117 -15.47 0.83 12.88
N ASP A 118 -16.77 1.00 13.10
CA ASP A 118 -17.75 1.28 12.04
C ASP A 118 -17.44 2.61 11.34
N ALA A 119 -17.16 3.67 12.10
CA ALA A 119 -16.78 4.97 11.54
C ALA A 119 -15.50 4.88 10.70
N HIS A 120 -14.50 4.11 11.16
CA HIS A 120 -13.26 3.86 10.42
C HIS A 120 -13.51 3.06 9.13
N ARG A 121 -14.36 2.03 9.18
CA ARG A 121 -14.76 1.25 7.99
C ARG A 121 -15.42 2.16 6.96
N ASP A 122 -16.29 3.07 7.38
CA ASP A 122 -17.01 3.97 6.48
C ASP A 122 -16.06 4.98 5.82
N LEU A 123 -15.01 5.43 6.52
CA LEU A 123 -13.94 6.25 5.93
C LEU A 123 -13.16 5.47 4.87
N LEU A 124 -12.73 4.25 5.18
CA LEU A 124 -12.03 3.39 4.22
C LEU A 124 -12.89 3.10 2.98
N ALA A 125 -14.20 2.87 3.15
CA ALA A 125 -15.11 2.64 2.03
C ALA A 125 -15.16 3.86 1.10
N LYS A 126 -15.16 5.09 1.63
CA LYS A 126 -15.08 6.32 0.83
C LYS A 126 -13.76 6.43 0.08
N ASP A 127 -12.64 6.10 0.72
CA ASP A 127 -11.32 6.12 0.09
C ASP A 127 -11.20 5.10 -1.05
N VAL A 128 -11.72 3.89 -0.84
CA VAL A 128 -11.80 2.86 -1.88
C VAL A 128 -12.67 3.31 -3.05
N ALA A 129 -13.83 3.91 -2.79
CA ALA A 129 -14.71 4.43 -3.83
C ALA A 129 -14.04 5.56 -4.65
N ARG A 130 -13.34 6.47 -3.98
CA ARG A 130 -12.55 7.54 -4.63
C ARG A 130 -11.45 6.94 -5.51
N GLY A 131 -10.66 6.01 -4.98
CA GLY A 131 -9.59 5.35 -5.75
C GLY A 131 -10.12 4.58 -6.96
N ALA A 132 -11.29 3.93 -6.83
CA ALA A 132 -11.93 3.24 -7.95
C ALA A 132 -12.38 4.22 -9.05
N GLN A 133 -12.90 5.39 -8.67
CA GLN A 133 -13.28 6.44 -9.62
C GLN A 133 -12.05 7.01 -10.34
N GLU A 134 -10.98 7.32 -9.63
CA GLU A 134 -9.73 7.81 -10.22
C GLU A 134 -9.14 6.77 -11.20
N ALA A 135 -9.08 5.50 -10.80
CA ALA A 135 -8.61 4.42 -11.66
C ALA A 135 -9.46 4.27 -12.93
N ARG A 136 -10.78 4.48 -12.83
CA ARG A 136 -11.68 4.48 -13.99
C ARG A 136 -11.34 5.63 -14.94
N LEU A 137 -11.21 6.85 -14.43
CA LEU A 137 -10.88 8.04 -15.23
C LEU A 137 -9.52 7.87 -15.93
N LEU A 138 -8.51 7.38 -15.22
CA LEU A 138 -7.20 7.09 -15.80
C LEU A 138 -7.25 6.01 -16.89
N ARG A 139 -8.09 4.97 -16.72
CA ARG A 139 -8.30 3.94 -17.76
C ARG A 139 -8.95 4.52 -19.01
N GLU A 140 -9.95 5.39 -18.85
CA GLU A 140 -10.61 6.08 -19.97
C GLU A 140 -9.63 7.01 -20.71
N GLU A 141 -8.83 7.78 -19.98
CA GLU A 141 -7.78 8.64 -20.54
C GLU A 141 -6.69 7.83 -21.26
N CYS A 142 -6.23 6.73 -20.68
CA CYS A 142 -5.29 5.81 -21.33
C CYS A 142 -5.87 5.24 -22.64
N LYS A 143 -7.14 4.84 -22.66
CA LYS A 143 -7.82 4.38 -23.89
C LYS A 143 -7.87 5.49 -24.94
N ARG A 144 -8.18 6.73 -24.54
CA ARG A 144 -8.21 7.89 -25.43
C ARG A 144 -6.85 8.18 -26.03
N ARG A 145 -5.79 8.23 -25.21
CA ARG A 145 -4.40 8.45 -25.67
C ARG A 145 -3.93 7.36 -26.62
N LYS A 146 -4.23 6.08 -26.33
CA LYS A 146 -3.91 4.96 -27.22
C LYS A 146 -4.55 5.13 -28.60
N LYS A 147 -5.80 5.59 -28.68
CA LYS A 147 -6.46 5.89 -29.96
C LYS A 147 -5.74 7.00 -30.73
N ILE A 148 -5.42 8.11 -30.07
CA ILE A 148 -4.72 9.25 -30.69
C ILE A 148 -3.35 8.82 -31.23
N ILE A 149 -2.56 8.10 -30.42
CA ILE A 149 -1.24 7.60 -30.84
C ILE A 149 -1.39 6.65 -32.04
N GLY A 150 -2.37 5.75 -32.00
CA GLY A 150 -2.65 4.85 -33.14
C GLY A 150 -2.97 5.62 -34.42
N THR A 151 -3.83 6.64 -34.36
CA THR A 151 -4.13 7.50 -35.52
C THR A 151 -2.90 8.25 -36.02
N GLN A 152 -2.10 8.83 -35.11
CA GLN A 152 -0.87 9.54 -35.48
C GLN A 152 0.16 8.61 -36.13
N GLN A 153 0.31 7.39 -35.62
CA GLN A 153 1.23 6.39 -36.18
C GLN A 153 0.80 5.96 -37.58
N MET A 154 -0.50 5.79 -37.83
CA MET A 154 -1.03 5.53 -39.17
C MET A 154 -0.72 6.67 -40.15
N MET A 155 -0.90 7.93 -39.73
CA MET A 155 -0.56 9.09 -40.57
C MET A 155 0.94 9.16 -40.89
N LEU A 156 1.80 8.92 -39.90
CA LEU A 156 3.26 8.87 -40.10
C LEU A 156 3.67 7.73 -41.03
N GLN A 157 3.06 6.55 -40.90
CA GLN A 157 3.32 5.41 -41.80
C GLN A 157 2.88 5.71 -43.24
N ALA A 158 1.74 6.37 -43.45
CA ALA A 158 1.32 6.80 -44.78
C ALA A 158 2.31 7.81 -45.40
N GLY A 159 2.88 8.71 -44.59
CA GLY A 159 3.93 9.64 -45.00
C GLY A 159 5.30 8.98 -45.20
N ALA A 160 5.63 7.90 -44.48
CA ALA A 160 6.88 7.15 -44.63
C ALA A 160 6.84 6.09 -45.73
N ALA A 161 5.64 5.60 -46.09
CA ALA A 161 5.42 4.67 -47.19
C ALA A 161 5.48 5.34 -48.57
N CYS A 162 5.70 6.66 -48.64
CA CYS A 162 5.90 7.36 -49.89
C CYS A 162 7.39 7.46 -50.23
N HIS A 163 7.73 7.11 -51.47
CA HIS A 163 9.08 7.18 -52.02
C HIS A 163 9.32 8.57 -52.62
N GLN A 164 10.10 9.39 -51.92
CA GLN A 164 10.40 10.77 -52.34
C GLN A 164 11.51 10.82 -53.39
N CYS A 165 11.37 11.71 -54.36
CA CYS A 165 12.44 12.02 -55.31
C CYS A 165 13.51 12.90 -54.64
N GLN A 166 14.79 12.58 -54.83
CA GLN A 166 15.90 13.35 -54.25
C GLN A 166 16.22 14.64 -55.03
N PHE A 167 15.58 14.83 -56.19
CA PHE A 167 15.89 15.91 -57.12
C PHE A 167 14.71 16.88 -57.31
N CYS A 168 13.55 16.63 -56.67
CA CYS A 168 12.39 17.51 -56.62
C CYS A 168 11.40 17.09 -55.51
N ASP A 169 10.44 17.95 -55.17
CA ASP A 169 9.51 17.73 -54.05
C ASP A 169 8.38 16.72 -54.31
N LYS A 170 8.57 15.79 -55.25
CA LYS A 170 7.54 14.78 -55.59
C LYS A 170 7.72 13.50 -54.79
N ALA A 171 6.62 13.04 -54.19
CA ALA A 171 6.53 11.75 -53.50
C ALA A 171 5.64 10.77 -54.26
N PHE A 172 6.00 9.49 -54.25
CA PHE A 172 5.31 8.44 -55.00
C PHE A 172 4.88 7.30 -54.08
N MET A 173 3.72 6.69 -54.32
CA MET A 173 3.19 5.64 -53.44
C MET A 173 3.98 4.31 -53.48
N ASN A 174 4.83 4.10 -54.49
CA ASN A 174 5.70 2.93 -54.58
C ASN A 174 7.01 3.27 -55.33
N TYR A 175 8.01 2.40 -55.20
CA TYR A 175 9.32 2.61 -55.80
C TYR A 175 9.31 2.57 -57.34
N SER A 176 8.41 1.81 -57.97
CA SER A 176 8.34 1.71 -59.43
C SER A 176 7.89 3.02 -60.10
N PHE A 177 6.96 3.75 -59.47
CA PHE A 177 6.58 5.08 -59.91
C PHE A 177 7.70 6.09 -59.71
N LEU A 178 8.43 6.04 -58.58
CA LEU A 178 9.62 6.87 -58.37
C LEU A 178 10.69 6.58 -59.44
N HIS A 179 10.99 5.31 -59.70
CA HIS A 179 11.97 4.90 -60.71
C HIS A 179 11.60 5.40 -62.12
N SER A 180 10.33 5.22 -62.51
CA SER A 180 9.81 5.74 -63.78
C SER A 180 9.92 7.27 -63.87
N HIS A 181 9.69 7.98 -62.76
CA HIS A 181 9.87 9.42 -62.68
C HIS A 181 11.35 9.82 -62.84
N LEU A 182 12.27 9.17 -62.11
CA LEU A 182 13.70 9.41 -62.21
C LEU A 182 14.21 9.20 -63.64
N GLN A 183 13.75 8.15 -64.32
CA GLN A 183 14.15 7.85 -65.70
C GLN A 183 13.63 8.89 -66.72
N ARG A 184 12.44 9.47 -66.49
CA ARG A 184 11.83 10.43 -67.42
C ARG A 184 12.32 11.86 -67.20
N ARG A 185 12.53 12.26 -65.94
CA ARG A 185 12.79 13.66 -65.56
C ARG A 185 14.21 13.91 -65.07
N HIS A 186 14.88 12.88 -64.52
CA HIS A 186 16.21 12.98 -63.92
C HIS A 186 17.24 12.03 -64.56
N LYS A 187 17.00 11.58 -65.80
CA LYS A 187 17.88 10.67 -66.56
C LYS A 187 19.34 11.13 -66.59
N LYS A 188 19.57 12.44 -66.75
CA LYS A 188 20.91 13.04 -66.78
C LYS A 188 21.66 12.82 -65.46
N PHE A 189 20.98 12.92 -64.31
CA PHE A 189 21.61 12.76 -63.00
C PHE A 189 21.93 11.30 -62.67
N LEU A 190 21.08 10.35 -63.08
CA LEU A 190 21.36 8.91 -62.94
C LEU A 190 22.61 8.47 -63.72
N LEU A 191 22.80 9.03 -64.92
CA LEU A 191 23.98 8.74 -65.75
C LEU A 191 25.26 9.32 -65.16
N ILE A 192 25.18 10.48 -64.50
CA ILE A 192 26.32 11.09 -63.81
C ILE A 192 26.72 10.24 -62.60
N ASP A 193 25.77 9.77 -61.79
CA ASP A 193 26.03 8.90 -60.64
C ASP A 193 26.66 7.56 -61.05
N GLN A 194 26.16 6.94 -62.12
CA GLN A 194 26.79 5.72 -62.68
C GLN A 194 28.20 5.98 -63.19
N LYS A 195 28.42 7.09 -63.92
CA LYS A 195 29.74 7.44 -64.44
C LYS A 195 30.73 7.73 -63.31
N GLN A 196 30.30 8.42 -62.26
CA GLN A 196 31.11 8.65 -61.06
C GLN A 196 31.46 7.35 -60.35
N LYS A 197 30.49 6.44 -60.14
CA LYS A 197 30.76 5.12 -59.53
C LYS A 197 31.78 4.28 -60.31
N VAL A 198 31.68 4.28 -61.65
CA VAL A 198 32.66 3.59 -62.51
C VAL A 198 34.04 4.25 -62.39
N GLN A 199 34.12 5.59 -62.40
CA GLN A 199 35.38 6.31 -62.21
C GLN A 199 35.99 6.08 -60.82
N THR A 200 35.18 6.05 -59.76
CA THR A 200 35.67 5.78 -58.40
C THR A 200 36.21 4.35 -58.29
N GLY A 201 35.55 3.37 -58.94
CA GLY A 201 36.06 2.00 -59.02
C GLY A 201 37.42 1.92 -59.72
N GLN A 202 37.57 2.61 -60.86
CA GLN A 202 38.85 2.67 -61.60
C GLN A 202 39.96 3.33 -60.79
N LEU A 203 39.67 4.44 -60.11
CA LEU A 203 40.63 5.12 -59.24
C LEU A 203 41.05 4.23 -58.05
N GLN A 204 40.13 3.40 -57.54
CA GLN A 204 40.43 2.48 -56.45
C GLN A 204 41.38 1.36 -56.87
N GLU A 205 41.24 0.84 -58.09
CA GLU A 205 42.18 -0.14 -58.67
C GLU A 205 43.58 0.45 -58.85
N GLU A 206 43.68 1.67 -59.39
CA GLU A 206 44.97 2.37 -59.53
C GLU A 206 45.63 2.63 -58.18
N ILE A 207 44.87 3.03 -57.16
CA ILE A 207 45.38 3.19 -55.78
C ILE A 207 45.97 1.88 -55.25
N ASN A 208 45.32 0.74 -55.51
CA ASN A 208 45.81 -0.56 -55.05
C ASN A 208 47.12 -0.94 -55.75
N LYS A 209 47.19 -0.74 -57.06
CA LYS A 209 48.41 -1.00 -57.85
C LYS A 209 49.59 -0.14 -57.41
N LEU A 210 49.35 1.14 -57.12
CA LEU A 210 50.38 2.06 -56.60
C LEU A 210 50.86 1.63 -55.22
N LYS A 211 49.97 1.15 -54.35
CA LYS A 211 50.35 0.62 -53.02
C LYS A 211 51.26 -0.61 -53.13
N GLU A 212 50.95 -1.53 -54.04
CA GLU A 212 51.78 -2.73 -54.28
C GLU A 212 53.18 -2.35 -54.76
N GLN A 213 53.29 -1.40 -55.70
CA GLN A 213 54.57 -0.91 -56.18
C GLN A 213 55.39 -0.26 -55.06
N LEU A 214 54.75 0.59 -54.24
CA LEU A 214 55.40 1.24 -53.09
C LEU A 214 55.94 0.22 -52.08
N GLN A 215 55.17 -0.84 -51.80
CA GLN A 215 55.59 -1.90 -50.89
C GLN A 215 56.79 -2.67 -51.45
N LEU A 216 56.80 -2.97 -52.74
CA LEU A 216 57.92 -3.63 -53.41
C LEU A 216 59.19 -2.77 -53.35
N THR A 217 59.10 -1.49 -53.72
CA THR A 217 60.25 -0.56 -53.68
C THR A 217 60.79 -0.41 -52.26
N ARG A 218 59.90 -0.33 -51.26
CA ARG A 218 60.30 -0.29 -49.84
C ARG A 218 61.09 -1.53 -49.44
N SER A 219 60.62 -2.73 -49.81
CA SER A 219 61.34 -3.97 -49.49
C SER A 219 62.71 -4.05 -50.17
N GLN A 220 62.85 -3.50 -51.38
CA GLN A 220 64.13 -3.45 -52.09
C GLN A 220 65.11 -2.52 -51.38
N LEU A 221 64.67 -1.32 -50.99
CA LEU A 221 65.50 -0.38 -50.21
C LEU A 221 65.93 -0.97 -48.87
N GLU A 222 65.03 -1.62 -48.13
CA GLU A 222 65.35 -2.27 -46.85
C GLU A 222 66.38 -3.40 -47.05
N ALA A 223 66.26 -4.20 -48.11
CA ALA A 223 67.23 -5.23 -48.45
C ALA A 223 68.61 -4.65 -48.83
N GLU A 224 68.65 -3.55 -49.58
CA GLU A 224 69.89 -2.84 -49.93
C GLU A 224 70.58 -2.26 -48.68
N GLN A 225 69.80 -1.64 -47.78
CA GLN A 225 70.30 -1.12 -46.50
C GLN A 225 70.87 -2.24 -45.61
N HIS A 226 70.18 -3.38 -45.52
CA HIS A 226 70.68 -4.55 -44.81
C HIS A 226 71.95 -5.12 -45.44
N ALA A 227 72.01 -5.22 -46.77
CA ALA A 227 73.20 -5.67 -47.48
C ALA A 227 74.41 -4.72 -47.27
N HIS A 228 74.17 -3.42 -47.20
CA HIS A 228 75.18 -2.42 -46.90
C HIS A 228 75.70 -2.54 -45.44
N MET A 229 74.80 -2.71 -44.48
CA MET A 229 75.12 -2.96 -43.06
C MET A 229 75.97 -4.23 -42.85
N VAL A 230 75.65 -5.34 -43.53
CA VAL A 230 76.40 -6.61 -43.44
C VAL A 230 77.80 -6.50 -44.04
N LYS A 231 78.00 -5.65 -45.06
CA LYS A 231 79.33 -5.38 -45.63
C LYS A 231 80.20 -4.58 -44.64
N LEU A 232 79.62 -3.62 -43.92
CA LEU A 232 80.33 -2.83 -42.91
C LEU A 232 80.76 -3.68 -41.70
N SER A 233 79.97 -4.66 -41.28
CA SER A 233 80.31 -5.52 -40.13
C SER A 233 81.39 -6.57 -40.43
N LYS A 234 81.56 -6.99 -41.69
CA LYS A 234 82.63 -7.92 -42.10
C LYS A 234 84.02 -7.27 -42.22
N VAL A 235 84.10 -5.95 -42.36
CA VAL A 235 85.38 -5.20 -42.44
C VAL A 235 85.95 -4.90 -41.04
N GLY A 236 85.16 -5.06 -39.97
CA GLY A 236 85.59 -4.80 -38.59
C GLY A 236 86.12 -6.00 -37.78
N HIS A 237 86.37 -7.18 -38.39
CA HIS A 237 86.89 -8.38 -37.69
C HIS A 237 88.15 -8.99 -38.34
N THR A 238 88.84 -8.23 -39.19
CA THR A 238 90.21 -8.53 -39.62
C THR A 238 91.06 -7.28 -39.46
N LEU A 239 91.36 -6.94 -38.20
CA LEU A 239 92.56 -6.25 -37.75
C LEU A 239 92.94 -6.86 -36.39
#